data_AF-A0A2N5JZR4-F1
#
_entry.id   AF-A0A2N5JZR4-F1
#
_cell.length_a   1.000
_cell.length_b   1.000
_cell.length_c   1.000
_cell.angle_alpha   90.00
_cell.angle_beta   90.00
_cell.angle_gamma   90.00
#
_symmetry.space_group_name_H-M   'P 1'
#
loop_
_entity.id
_entity.type
_entity.pdbx_description
1 polymer ?
#
loop_
_entity_poly.entity_id
_entity_poly.type
_entity_poly.pdbx_seq_one_letter_code
_entity_poly.pdbx_strand_id
1 'polypeptide(L)'
;MQAAPIDQGERLVAWRCRVWQAIQMARRYPSLKTGSTDASGFAPLAWRLMAAGRQAEARLYFRAALHNDPYGVSAWVGLSRIADTGEERRLYLQAAFDVSYLIHTTQHHHLAIGED
;
A
#
# COMPACT_ATOMS: atom_id res chain seq x y z
N MET A 1 18.60 -4.47 -31.00
CA MET A 1 19.04 -5.00 -29.70
C MET A 1 17.79 -5.38 -28.91
N GLN A 2 17.36 -6.64 -28.97
CA GLN A 2 16.20 -7.09 -28.18
C GLN A 2 16.67 -7.30 -26.74
N ALA A 3 15.99 -6.69 -25.78
CA ALA A 3 16.24 -6.93 -24.36
C ALA A 3 15.95 -8.41 -24.08
N ALA A 4 16.91 -9.12 -23.48
CA ALA A 4 16.73 -10.50 -23.08
C ALA A 4 15.50 -10.61 -22.15
N PRO A 5 14.68 -11.67 -22.28
CA PRO A 5 13.55 -11.87 -21.39
C PRO A 5 14.06 -11.99 -19.95
N ILE A 6 13.56 -11.12 -19.07
CA ILE A 6 13.93 -11.10 -17.64
C ILE A 6 13.60 -12.47 -17.03
N ASP A 7 14.59 -13.07 -16.37
CA ASP A 7 14.46 -14.36 -15.72
C ASP A 7 13.37 -14.32 -14.62
N GLN A 8 12.68 -15.44 -14.40
CA GLN A 8 11.60 -15.52 -13.42
C GLN A 8 12.11 -15.24 -11.98
N GLY A 9 13.36 -15.60 -11.67
CA GLY A 9 14.01 -15.28 -10.40
C GLY A 9 14.24 -13.79 -10.22
N GLU A 10 14.74 -13.11 -11.25
CA GLU A 10 14.95 -11.65 -11.24
C GLU A 10 13.64 -10.88 -11.04
N ARG A 11 12.54 -11.34 -11.67
CA ARG A 11 11.21 -10.75 -11.50
C ARG A 11 10.72 -10.86 -10.05
N LEU A 12 10.95 -12.00 -9.41
CA LEU A 12 10.56 -12.24 -8.02
C LEU A 12 11.34 -11.36 -7.04
N VAL A 13 12.65 -11.22 -7.25
CA VAL A 13 13.52 -10.34 -6.43
C VAL A 13 13.09 -8.88 -6.57
N ALA A 14 12.88 -8.41 -7.81
CA ALA A 14 12.43 -7.05 -8.06
C ALA A 14 11.07 -6.75 -7.40
N TRP A 15 10.12 -7.68 -7.46
CA TRP A 15 8.83 -7.54 -6.78
C TRP A 15 8.98 -7.50 -5.25
N ARG A 16 9.78 -8.40 -4.66
CA ARG A 16 10.05 -8.40 -3.21
C ARG A 16 10.65 -7.08 -2.73
N CYS A 17 11.60 -6.52 -3.47
CA CYS A 17 12.19 -5.22 -3.16
C CYS A 17 11.15 -4.09 -3.18
N ARG A 18 10.23 -4.07 -4.15
CA ARG A 18 9.16 -3.07 -4.22
C ARG A 18 8.19 -3.18 -3.05
N VAL A 19 7.74 -4.39 -2.72
CA VAL A 19 6.87 -4.63 -1.56
C VAL A 19 7.56 -4.17 -0.27
N TRP A 20 8.83 -4.54 -0.09
CA TRP A 20 9.60 -4.12 1.07
C TRP A 20 9.70 -2.59 1.16
N GLN A 21 10.02 -1.92 0.05
CA GLN A 21 10.13 -0.47 0.00
C GLN A 21 8.80 0.23 0.33
N ALA A 22 7.68 -0.30 -0.18
CA ALA A 22 6.34 0.21 0.15
C ALA A 22 6.06 0.11 1.65
N ILE A 23 6.37 -1.03 2.26
CA ILE A 23 6.21 -1.24 3.71
C ILE A 23 7.09 -0.28 4.52
N GLN A 24 8.34 -0.07 4.09
CA GLN A 24 9.23 0.89 4.77
C GLN A 24 8.73 2.33 4.63
N MET A 25 8.23 2.69 3.46
CA MET A 25 7.65 4.02 3.21
C MET A 25 6.42 4.27 4.08
N ALA A 26 5.55 3.27 4.23
CA ALA A 26 4.38 3.32 5.13
C ALA A 26 4.77 3.51 6.60
N ARG A 27 5.83 2.84 7.05
CA ARG A 27 6.33 2.92 8.44
C ARG A 27 6.98 4.24 8.81
N ARG A 28 7.41 5.03 7.82
CA ARG A 28 8.21 6.27 8.01
C ARG A 28 7.47 7.44 8.68
N TYR A 29 6.18 7.30 9.01
CA TYR A 29 5.39 8.33 9.68
C TYR A 29 4.97 7.95 11.11
N PRO A 30 5.78 8.29 12.13
CA PRO A 30 5.42 8.08 13.54
C PRO A 30 4.35 9.06 14.08
N SER A 31 3.85 9.98 13.25
CA SER A 31 3.19 11.22 13.70
C SER A 31 1.68 11.15 13.97
N LEU A 32 1.08 9.96 14.06
CA LEU A 32 -0.34 9.82 14.44
C LEU A 32 -0.53 8.72 15.48
N LYS A 33 0.21 8.82 16.60
CA LYS A 33 -0.25 8.25 17.88
C LYS A 33 -1.56 8.92 18.28
N THR A 34 -2.66 8.58 17.61
CA THR A 34 -3.98 8.77 18.18
C THR A 34 -4.11 7.75 19.29
N GLY A 35 -4.57 8.14 20.48
CA GLY A 35 -4.88 7.20 21.58
C GLY A 35 -6.02 6.22 21.28
N SER A 36 -6.41 6.09 20.01
CA SER A 36 -7.38 5.14 19.49
C SER A 36 -6.64 3.93 18.94
N THR A 37 -6.88 2.77 19.55
CA THR A 37 -6.41 1.44 19.15
C THR A 37 -7.03 0.95 17.84
N ASP A 38 -7.97 1.69 17.25
CA ASP A 38 -8.76 1.23 16.11
C ASP A 38 -8.29 1.85 14.79
N ALA A 39 -7.18 1.29 14.28
CA ALA A 39 -6.60 1.67 12.99
C ALA A 39 -7.51 1.35 11.79
N SER A 40 -8.50 0.47 11.97
CA SER A 40 -9.44 0.07 10.92
C SER A 40 -10.28 1.25 10.40
N GLY A 41 -10.45 2.31 11.21
CA GLY A 41 -11.23 3.49 10.87
C GLY A 41 -10.50 4.57 10.05
N PHE A 42 -9.18 4.52 9.90
CA PHE A 42 -8.42 5.64 9.32
C PHE A 42 -8.61 5.80 7.82
N ALA A 43 -8.57 4.72 7.03
CA ALA A 43 -8.78 4.82 5.59
C ALA A 43 -10.23 5.25 5.23
N PRO A 44 -11.30 4.66 5.81
CA PRO A 44 -12.67 5.16 5.59
C PRO A 44 -12.87 6.63 5.98
N LEU A 45 -12.26 7.08 7.09
CA LEU A 45 -12.31 8.49 7.50
C LEU A 45 -11.58 9.39 6.49
N ALA A 46 -10.40 8.99 6.01
CA ALA A 46 -9.66 9.72 5.00
C ALA A 46 -10.47 9.91 3.71
N TRP A 47 -11.20 8.87 3.27
CA TRP A 47 -12.11 8.98 2.13
C TRP A 47 -13.23 10.01 2.35
N ARG A 48 -13.83 10.06 3.55
CA ARG A 48 -14.85 11.07 3.90
C ARG A 48 -14.27 12.49 3.91
N LEU A 49 -13.08 12.67 4.49
CA LEU A 49 -12.37 13.95 4.50
C LEU A 49 -12.05 14.41 3.07
N MET A 50 -11.62 13.48 2.21
CA MET A 50 -11.34 13.78 0.81
C MET A 50 -12.61 14.19 0.05
N ALA A 51 -13.74 13.51 0.29
CA ALA A 51 -15.04 13.88 -0.28
C ALA A 51 -15.53 15.25 0.20
N ALA A 52 -15.17 15.64 1.43
CA ALA A 52 -15.42 16.97 1.99
C ALA A 52 -14.42 18.05 1.53
N GLY A 53 -13.51 17.74 0.59
CA GLY A 53 -12.49 18.68 0.09
C GLY A 53 -11.30 18.89 1.03
N ARG A 54 -11.24 18.20 2.18
CA ARG A 54 -10.19 18.32 3.20
C ARG A 54 -8.99 17.43 2.86
N GLN A 55 -8.36 17.70 1.72
CA GLN A 55 -7.31 16.86 1.14
C GLN A 55 -6.07 16.70 2.04
N ALA A 56 -5.63 17.78 2.71
CA ALA A 56 -4.48 17.73 3.60
C ALA A 56 -4.69 16.77 4.79
N GLU A 57 -5.89 16.78 5.36
CA GLU A 57 -6.25 15.89 6.46
C GLU A 57 -6.46 14.46 5.99
N ALA A 58 -7.12 14.27 4.84
CA ALA A 58 -7.22 12.96 4.21
C ALA A 58 -5.83 12.33 3.98
N ARG A 59 -4.84 13.14 3.55
CA ARG A 59 -3.45 12.70 3.39
C ARG A 59 -2.84 12.19 4.69
N LEU A 60 -3.07 12.89 5.79
CA LEU A 60 -2.62 12.48 7.11
C LEU A 60 -3.25 11.15 7.52
N TYR A 61 -4.57 10.99 7.39
CA TYR A 61 -5.26 9.76 7.77
C TYR A 61 -4.92 8.55 6.88
N PHE A 62 -4.70 8.73 5.58
CA PHE A 62 -4.20 7.64 4.74
C PHE A 62 -2.78 7.19 5.15
N ARG A 63 -1.89 8.14 5.49
CA ARG A 63 -0.56 7.79 6.03
C ARG A 63 -0.66 7.08 7.38
N ALA A 64 -1.60 7.50 8.25
CA ALA A 64 -1.88 6.83 9.53
C ALA A 64 -2.34 5.39 9.32
N ALA A 65 -3.26 5.17 8.37
CA ALA A 65 -3.75 3.84 8.03
C ALA A 65 -2.58 2.92 7.62
N LEU A 66 -1.67 3.42 6.77
CA LEU A 66 -0.50 2.65 6.32
C LEU A 66 0.55 2.44 7.41
N HIS A 67 0.69 3.35 8.37
CA HIS A 67 1.59 3.13 9.50
C HIS A 67 1.14 1.94 10.35
N ASN A 68 -0.16 1.80 10.57
CA ASN A 68 -0.75 0.71 11.36
C ASN A 68 -0.84 -0.60 10.55
N ASP A 69 -1.34 -0.51 9.31
CA ASP A 69 -1.41 -1.61 8.36
C ASP A 69 -0.76 -1.22 7.02
N PRO A 70 0.53 -1.56 6.84
CA PRO A 70 1.25 -1.31 5.58
C PRO A 70 0.68 -2.06 4.37
N TYR A 71 -0.15 -3.09 4.60
CA TYR A 71 -0.79 -3.89 3.56
C TYR A 71 -2.17 -3.33 3.13
N GLY A 72 -2.59 -2.20 3.72
CA GLY A 72 -3.86 -1.54 3.40
C GLY A 72 -3.91 -0.95 1.99
N VAL A 73 -4.38 -1.75 1.01
CA VAL A 73 -4.49 -1.35 -0.41
C VAL A 73 -5.30 -0.04 -0.58
N SER A 74 -6.39 0.11 0.17
CA SER A 74 -7.26 1.30 0.10
C SER A 74 -6.51 2.60 0.43
N ALA A 75 -5.59 2.57 1.38
CA ALA A 75 -4.83 3.75 1.77
C ALA A 75 -3.76 4.14 0.74
N TRP A 76 -3.12 3.15 0.09
CA TRP A 76 -2.25 3.40 -1.06
C TRP A 76 -2.99 4.04 -2.23
N VAL A 77 -4.17 3.52 -2.56
CA VAL A 77 -5.04 4.11 -3.59
C VAL A 77 -5.44 5.54 -3.20
N GLY A 78 -5.82 5.76 -1.94
CA GLY A 78 -6.14 7.08 -1.40
C GLY A 78 -5.01 8.11 -1.60
N LEU A 79 -3.79 7.75 -1.23
CA LEU A 79 -2.61 8.60 -1.42
C LEU A 79 -2.33 8.90 -2.90
N SER A 80 -2.53 7.93 -3.79
CA SER A 80 -2.35 8.17 -5.23
C SER A 80 -3.30 9.22 -5.80
N ARG A 81 -4.53 9.31 -5.28
CA ARG A 81 -5.53 10.28 -5.78
C ARG A 81 -5.20 11.70 -5.39
N ILE A 82 -4.60 11.87 -4.21
CA ILE A 82 -4.19 13.16 -3.66
C ILE A 82 -2.70 13.43 -3.85
N ALA A 83 -1.98 12.67 -4.67
CA ALA A 83 -0.57 12.88 -4.93
C ALA A 83 -0.34 14.25 -5.61
N ASP A 84 0.70 14.96 -5.19
CA ASP A 84 1.03 16.29 -5.71
C ASP A 84 1.75 16.17 -7.06
N THR A 85 2.47 15.06 -7.27
CA THR A 85 3.19 14.79 -8.52
C THR A 85 2.74 13.50 -9.21
N GLY A 86 2.98 13.43 -10.52
CA GLY A 86 2.76 12.20 -11.30
C GLY A 86 3.65 11.04 -10.85
N GLU A 87 4.85 11.34 -10.35
CA GLU A 87 5.78 10.35 -9.80
C GLU A 87 5.23 9.75 -8.50
N GLU A 88 4.81 10.57 -7.54
CA GLU A 88 4.17 10.11 -6.31
C GLU A 88 2.93 9.26 -6.59
N ARG A 89 2.07 9.72 -7.52
CA ARG A 89 0.89 8.98 -7.95
C ARG A 89 1.27 7.58 -8.45
N ARG A 90 2.29 7.50 -9.32
CA ARG A 90 2.76 6.23 -9.88
C ARG A 90 3.33 5.33 -8.79
N LEU A 91 4.13 5.86 -7.86
CA LEU A 91 4.69 5.10 -6.74
C LEU A 91 3.60 4.53 -5.83
N TYR A 92 2.60 5.32 -5.46
CA TYR A 92 1.50 4.87 -4.62
C TYR A 92 0.62 3.83 -5.31
N LEU A 93 0.34 3.97 -6.60
CA LEU A 93 -0.39 2.95 -7.37
C LEU A 93 0.40 1.66 -7.50
N GLN A 94 1.71 1.76 -7.78
CA GLN A 94 2.58 0.59 -7.88
C GLN A 94 2.61 -0.19 -6.56
N ALA A 95 2.73 0.52 -5.42
CA ALA A 95 2.62 -0.08 -4.10
C ALA A 95 1.27 -0.79 -3.88
N ALA A 96 0.16 -0.17 -4.29
CA ALA A 96 -1.18 -0.78 -4.19
C ALA A 96 -1.25 -2.11 -4.97
N PHE A 97 -0.71 -2.15 -6.19
CA PHE A 97 -0.68 -3.37 -7.00
C PHE A 97 0.23 -4.45 -6.41
N ASP A 98 1.46 -4.08 -6.01
CA ASP A 98 2.43 -5.03 -5.47
C ASP A 98 1.92 -5.67 -4.16
N VAL A 99 1.29 -4.88 -3.28
CA VAL A 99 0.65 -5.35 -2.04
C VAL A 99 -0.59 -6.18 -2.32
N SER A 100 -1.46 -5.75 -3.23
CA SER A 100 -2.64 -6.54 -3.60
C SER A 100 -2.23 -7.91 -4.13
N TYR A 101 -1.23 -7.97 -5.02
CA TYR A 101 -0.71 -9.22 -5.54
C TYR A 101 -0.15 -10.12 -4.43
N LEU A 102 0.59 -9.57 -3.47
CA LEU A 102 1.06 -10.32 -2.29
C LEU A 102 -0.10 -10.97 -1.53
N ILE A 103 -1.13 -10.19 -1.18
CA ILE A 103 -2.26 -10.68 -0.36
C ILE A 103 -2.99 -11.83 -1.07
N HIS A 104 -3.26 -11.66 -2.38
CA HIS A 104 -3.96 -12.70 -3.13
C HIS A 104 -3.09 -13.96 -3.27
N THR A 105 -1.80 -13.82 -3.58
CA THR A 105 -0.91 -14.99 -3.76
C THR A 105 -0.68 -15.76 -2.46
N THR A 106 -0.64 -15.10 -1.31
CA THR A 106 -0.52 -15.78 -0.01
C THR A 106 -1.82 -16.46 0.42
N GLN A 107 -2.99 -15.87 0.12
CA GLN A 107 -4.30 -16.50 0.36
C GLN A 107 -4.50 -17.78 -0.47
N HIS A 108 -4.07 -17.78 -1.73
CA HIS A 108 -4.12 -18.98 -2.58
C HIS A 108 -3.18 -20.09 -2.11
N HIS A 109 -2.04 -19.77 -1.47
CA HIS A 109 -1.15 -20.78 -0.90
C HIS A 109 -1.76 -21.49 0.32
N HIS A 110 -2.63 -20.85 1.09
CA HIS A 110 -3.21 -21.47 2.29
C HIS A 110 -4.27 -22.55 1.98
N LEU A 111 -4.86 -22.51 0.79
CA LEU A 111 -5.84 -23.50 0.31
C LEU A 111 -5.19 -24.76 -0.31
N ALA A 112 -3.88 -24.74 -0.59
CA ALA A 112 -3.18 -25.86 -1.22
C ALA A 112 -2.49 -26.80 -0.22
N ILE A 113 -2.53 -26.50 1.09
CA ILE A 113 -1.86 -27.26 2.16
C ILE A 113 -2.88 -27.85 3.15
N GLY A 114 -4.15 -27.93 2.74
CA GLY A 114 -5.28 -28.39 3.54
C GLY A 114 -6.03 -29.59 2.97
N GLU A 115 -5.39 -30.36 2.09
CA GLU A 115 -5.85 -31.67 1.66
C GLU A 115 -4.69 -32.65 1.82
N ASP A 116 -4.63 -33.32 2.96
CA ASP A 116 -4.08 -34.67 3.17
C ASP A 116 -4.64 -35.23 4.50
#